data_AF-A0AAV5S9C7-F1
#
_entry.id   AF-A0AAV5S9C7-F1
#
_cell.length_a   1.000
_cell.length_b   1.000
_cell.length_c   1.000
_cell.angle_alpha   90.00
_cell.angle_beta   90.00
_cell.angle_gamma   90.00
#
_symmetry.space_group_name_H-M   'P 1'
#
loop_
_entity.id
_entity.type
_entity.pdbx_description
1 polymer ?
#
loop_
_entity_poly.entity_id
_entity_poly.type
_entity_poly.pdbx_seq_one_letter_code
_entity_poly.pdbx_strand_id
1 'polypeptide(L)'
;MIAYARRKLASLPYDGDRLNAKYQVKEVLNFSFSLLPSVMVSALMHTLSLVPTLLWVNGIIDYPFCCLFYFSAHSLNAPLTKLTLIVCHKSMRQRFQLIFVSRLGVKSPTMIERDTEKEGKEYFDQMKMAW
;
A
#
# COMPACT_ATOMS: atom_id res chain seq x y z
N MET A 1 -1.33 -7.34 17.41
CA MET A 1 -1.67 -8.48 16.54
C MET A 1 -0.54 -8.89 15.59
N ILE A 2 0.04 -7.95 14.83
CA ILE A 2 1.10 -8.20 13.83
C ILE A 2 2.44 -8.70 14.44
N ALA A 3 2.88 -8.11 15.56
CA ALA A 3 4.09 -8.56 16.27
C ALA A 3 3.93 -9.97 16.87
N TYR A 4 2.72 -10.31 17.31
CA TYR A 4 2.39 -11.64 17.82
C TYR A 4 2.41 -12.70 16.70
N ALA A 5 1.87 -12.36 15.52
CA ALA A 5 1.94 -13.22 14.34
C ALA A 5 3.39 -13.49 13.91
N ARG A 6 4.27 -12.48 13.92
CA ARG A 6 5.71 -12.66 13.66
C ARG A 6 6.38 -13.63 14.64
N ARG A 7 6.12 -13.49 15.95
CA ARG A 7 6.67 -14.39 16.98
C ARG A 7 6.16 -15.82 16.82
N LYS A 8 4.86 -15.97 16.56
CA LYS A 8 4.24 -17.30 16.35
C LYS A 8 4.72 -17.96 15.06
N LEU A 9 5.11 -17.19 14.04
CA LEU A 9 5.70 -17.75 12.82
C LEU A 9 7.10 -18.34 13.03
N ALA A 10 7.88 -17.75 13.94
CA ALA A 10 9.26 -18.16 14.22
C ALA A 10 9.33 -19.52 14.93
N SER A 11 8.33 -19.89 15.71
CA SER A 11 8.32 -21.10 16.55
C SER A 11 7.73 -22.35 15.87
N LEU A 12 7.44 -22.32 14.57
CA LEU A 12 6.75 -23.39 13.85
C LEU A 12 7.76 -24.34 13.12
N PRO A 13 7.79 -25.67 13.40
CA PRO A 13 8.62 -26.67 12.70
C PRO A 13 8.54 -26.66 11.15
N TYR A 14 9.52 -27.24 10.47
CA TYR A 14 9.68 -27.13 9.00
C TYR A 14 8.93 -28.24 8.23
N ASP A 15 8.11 -27.85 7.24
CA ASP A 15 7.49 -28.76 6.27
C ASP A 15 7.14 -27.99 4.97
N GLY A 16 7.00 -28.68 3.82
CA GLY A 16 6.84 -28.07 2.49
C GLY A 16 5.58 -27.19 2.35
N ASP A 17 4.43 -27.73 2.74
CA ASP A 17 3.15 -26.98 2.76
C ASP A 17 3.17 -25.84 3.77
N ARG A 18 4.01 -25.96 4.80
CA ARG A 18 4.17 -24.97 5.85
C ARG A 18 5.06 -23.81 5.43
N LEU A 19 5.98 -24.02 4.50
CA LEU A 19 6.75 -22.97 3.85
C LEU A 19 5.82 -22.06 3.02
N ASN A 20 4.87 -22.65 2.29
CA ASN A 20 3.82 -21.92 1.59
C ASN A 20 2.90 -21.14 2.53
N ALA A 21 2.50 -21.73 3.67
CA ALA A 21 1.73 -21.03 4.69
C ALA A 21 2.51 -19.85 5.31
N LYS A 22 3.80 -20.05 5.64
CA LYS A 22 4.68 -18.96 6.12
C LYS A 22 4.83 -17.86 5.07
N TYR A 23 4.92 -18.23 3.79
CA TYR A 23 4.96 -17.31 2.65
C TYR A 23 3.70 -16.44 2.61
N GLN A 24 2.51 -17.05 2.58
CA GLN A 24 1.24 -16.31 2.53
C GLN A 24 1.09 -15.36 3.71
N VAL A 25 1.42 -15.82 4.92
CA VAL A 25 1.33 -14.98 6.12
C VAL A 25 2.34 -13.83 6.06
N LYS A 26 3.57 -14.05 5.58
CA LYS A 26 4.59 -13.00 5.44
C LYS A 26 4.21 -11.98 4.37
N GLU A 27 3.61 -12.42 3.27
CA GLU A 27 3.11 -11.54 2.21
C GLU A 27 1.95 -10.68 2.71
N VAL A 28 0.98 -11.28 3.41
CA VAL A 28 -0.13 -10.55 4.05
C VAL A 28 0.39 -9.55 5.09
N LEU A 29 1.41 -9.92 5.87
CA LEU A 29 2.04 -9.03 6.86
C LEU A 29 2.71 -7.83 6.18
N ASN A 30 3.49 -8.07 5.13
CA ASN A 30 4.18 -7.02 4.38
C ASN A 30 3.18 -6.09 3.66
N PHE A 31 2.11 -6.66 3.11
CA PHE A 31 1.02 -5.91 2.52
C PHE A 31 0.32 -5.04 3.57
N SER A 32 -0.02 -5.62 4.72
CA SER A 32 -0.66 -4.91 5.84
C SER A 32 0.21 -3.76 6.35
N PHE A 33 1.51 -3.97 6.51
CA PHE A 33 2.44 -2.91 6.89
C PHE A 33 2.51 -1.78 5.86
N SER A 34 2.48 -2.14 4.58
CA SER A 34 2.51 -1.18 3.48
C SER A 34 1.18 -0.43 3.32
N LEU A 35 0.09 -0.95 3.87
CA LEU A 35 -1.23 -0.31 3.90
C LEU A 35 -1.35 0.72 5.04
N LEU A 36 -0.57 0.57 6.11
CA LEU A 36 -0.62 1.48 7.27
C LEU A 36 -0.43 2.97 6.92
N PRO A 37 0.55 3.37 6.09
CA PRO A 37 0.72 4.78 5.71
C PRO A 37 -0.51 5.34 5.00
N SER A 38 -1.17 4.53 4.18
CA SER A 38 -2.40 4.91 3.50
C SER A 38 -3.55 5.13 4.47
N VAL A 39 -3.70 4.25 5.47
CA VAL A 39 -4.72 4.40 6.51
C VAL A 39 -4.43 5.64 7.36
N MET A 40 -3.17 5.90 7.69
CA MET A 40 -2.76 7.11 8.42
C MET A 40 -3.07 8.39 7.64
N VAL A 41 -2.77 8.45 6.34
CA VAL A 41 -3.10 9.60 5.49
C VAL A 41 -4.62 9.81 5.41
N SER A 42 -5.39 8.73 5.27
CA SER A 42 -6.85 8.84 5.24
C SER A 42 -7.42 9.35 6.56
N ALA A 43 -6.91 8.87 7.70
CA ALA A 43 -7.30 9.36 9.02
C ALA A 43 -6.93 10.84 9.22
N LEU A 44 -5.76 11.27 8.73
CA LEU A 44 -5.36 12.68 8.76
C LEU A 44 -6.28 13.54 7.91
N MET A 45 -6.61 13.13 6.68
CA MET A 45 -7.53 13.85 5.80
C MET A 45 -8.92 14.00 6.43
N HIS A 46 -9.43 12.94 7.06
CA HIS A 46 -10.68 13.02 7.82
C HIS A 46 -10.59 13.96 9.02
N THR A 47 -9.48 13.96 9.74
CA THR A 47 -9.28 14.88 10.86
C THR A 47 -9.21 16.33 10.39
N LEU A 48 -8.49 16.60 9.30
CA LEU A 48 -8.40 17.92 8.68
C LEU A 48 -9.74 18.39 8.11
N SER A 49 -10.62 17.47 7.70
CA SER A 49 -11.97 17.80 7.23
C SER A 49 -12.88 18.38 8.33
N LEU A 50 -12.49 18.28 9.61
CA LEU A 50 -13.19 18.93 10.74
C LEU A 50 -12.82 20.41 10.91
N VAL A 51 -11.66 20.83 10.39
CA VAL A 51 -11.17 22.22 10.53
C VAL A 51 -12.15 23.24 9.95
N PRO A 52 -12.70 23.07 8.73
CA PRO A 52 -13.70 24.00 8.18
C PRO A 52 -14.95 24.08 9.06
N THR A 53 -15.41 22.96 9.61
CA THR A 53 -16.58 22.92 10.50
C THR A 53 -16.32 23.70 11.78
N LEU A 54 -15.13 23.56 12.38
CA LEU A 54 -14.74 24.34 13.57
C LEU A 54 -14.65 25.84 13.25
N LEU A 55 -14.07 26.21 12.12
CA LEU A 55 -13.96 27.61 11.70
C LEU A 55 -15.34 28.24 11.45
N TRP A 56 -16.28 27.46 10.88
CA TRP A 56 -17.65 27.92 10.66
C TRP A 56 -18.41 28.13 11.97
N VAL A 57 -18.32 27.19 12.92
CA VAL A 57 -18.97 27.33 14.24
C VAL A 57 -18.45 28.53 15.03
N ASN A 58 -17.18 28.89 14.86
CA ASN A 58 -16.58 30.09 15.47
C ASN A 58 -16.89 31.39 14.70
N GLY A 59 -17.66 31.33 13.61
CA GLY A 59 -18.03 32.50 12.80
C GLY A 59 -16.86 33.09 12.01
N ILE A 60 -15.76 32.35 11.83
CA ILE A 60 -14.57 32.82 11.11
C ILE A 60 -14.77 32.72 9.59
N ILE A 61 -15.49 31.70 9.12
CA ILE A 61 -15.76 31.48 7.70
C ILE A 61 -17.26 31.35 7.44
N ASP A 62 -17.70 31.81 6.27
CA ASP A 62 -19.09 31.63 5.85
C ASP A 62 -19.36 30.19 5.36
N TYR A 63 -20.64 29.81 5.41
CA TYR A 63 -21.15 28.52 4.96
C TYR A 63 -20.65 28.07 3.55
N PRO A 64 -20.67 28.91 2.49
CA PRO A 64 -20.16 28.49 1.17
C PRO A 64 -18.68 28.12 1.18
N PHE A 65 -17.86 28.81 1.97
CA PHE A 65 -16.43 28.47 2.11
C PHE A 65 -16.26 27.15 2.86
N CYS A 66 -17.04 26.92 3.92
CA CYS A 66 -17.04 25.64 4.63
C CYS A 66 -17.38 24.46 3.69
N CYS A 67 -18.40 24.62 2.84
CA CYS A 67 -18.80 23.62 1.85
C CYS A 67 -17.69 23.35 0.82
N LEU A 68 -17.02 24.38 0.31
CA LEU A 68 -15.90 24.23 -0.62
C LEU A 68 -14.76 23.43 0.01
N PHE A 69 -14.32 23.80 1.21
CA PHE A 69 -13.22 23.09 1.89
C PHE A 69 -13.59 21.65 2.22
N TYR A 70 -14.81 21.41 2.70
CA TYR A 70 -15.29 20.06 2.99
C TYR A 70 -15.31 19.19 1.72
N PHE A 71 -15.87 19.71 0.62
CA PHE A 71 -15.93 19.00 -0.66
C PHE A 71 -14.52 18.72 -1.22
N SER A 72 -13.61 19.70 -1.14
CA SER A 72 -12.22 19.51 -1.57
C SER A 72 -11.48 18.45 -0.73
N ALA A 73 -11.60 18.49 0.60
CA ALA A 73 -10.98 17.51 1.47
C ALA A 73 -11.52 16.09 1.20
N HIS A 74 -12.84 15.97 1.01
CA HIS A 74 -13.50 14.69 0.72
C HIS A 74 -13.10 14.13 -0.65
N SER A 75 -13.15 14.96 -1.69
CA SER A 75 -12.80 14.56 -3.06
C SER A 75 -11.32 14.23 -3.23
N LEU A 76 -10.41 14.90 -2.51
CA LEU A 76 -8.97 14.63 -2.55
C LEU A 76 -8.55 13.43 -1.69
N ASN A 77 -9.34 13.04 -0.68
CA ASN A 77 -8.98 11.92 0.20
C ASN A 77 -8.76 10.62 -0.59
N ALA A 78 -9.68 10.28 -1.50
CA ALA A 78 -9.59 9.05 -2.30
C ALA A 78 -8.36 8.99 -3.24
N PRO A 79 -8.07 10.00 -4.08
CA PRO A 79 -6.88 9.99 -4.92
C PRO A 79 -5.57 10.07 -4.12
N LEU A 80 -5.50 10.86 -3.04
CA LEU A 80 -4.30 10.95 -2.20
C LEU A 80 -4.00 9.63 -1.48
N THR A 81 -5.03 8.96 -0.97
CA THR A 81 -4.90 7.64 -0.34
C THR A 81 -4.40 6.60 -1.34
N LYS A 82 -4.93 6.58 -2.56
CA LYS A 82 -4.46 5.68 -3.64
C LYS A 82 -3.04 6.00 -4.09
N LEU A 83 -2.67 7.28 -4.23
CA LEU A 83 -1.30 7.69 -4.55
C LEU A 83 -0.31 7.28 -3.46
N THR A 84 -0.69 7.48 -2.20
CA THR A 84 0.13 7.05 -1.05
C THR A 84 0.35 5.54 -1.07
N LEU A 85 -0.69 4.75 -1.36
CA LEU A 85 -0.53 3.31 -1.54
C LEU A 85 0.42 2.94 -2.67
N ILE A 86 0.33 3.61 -3.82
CA ILE A 86 1.21 3.36 -4.97
C ILE A 86 2.66 3.70 -4.61
N VAL A 87 2.91 4.81 -3.91
CA VAL A 87 4.26 5.24 -3.52
C VAL A 87 4.87 4.31 -2.46
N CYS A 88 4.11 4.01 -1.40
CA CYS A 88 4.57 3.21 -0.27
C CYS A 88 4.68 1.72 -0.59
N HIS A 89 3.88 1.18 -1.52
CA HIS A 89 3.86 -0.24 -1.84
C HIS A 89 4.62 -0.56 -3.12
N LYS A 90 5.88 -1.04 -3.01
CA LYS A 90 6.76 -1.37 -4.15
C LYS A 90 6.06 -2.22 -5.24
N SER A 91 5.31 -3.26 -4.85
CA SER A 91 4.60 -4.12 -5.82
C SER A 91 3.44 -3.40 -6.53
N MET A 92 2.74 -2.48 -5.86
CA MET A 92 1.69 -1.68 -6.53
C MET A 92 2.32 -0.61 -7.43
N ARG A 93 3.46 -0.04 -7.04
CA ARG A 93 4.25 0.85 -7.89
C ARG A 93 4.68 0.17 -9.18
N GLN A 94 5.23 -1.04 -9.08
CA GLN A 94 5.64 -1.83 -10.25
C GLN A 94 4.45 -2.15 -11.16
N ARG A 95 3.30 -2.56 -10.59
CA ARG A 95 2.06 -2.79 -11.37
C ARG A 95 1.52 -1.50 -12.01
N PHE A 96 1.56 -0.38 -11.30
CA PHE A 96 1.15 0.92 -11.83
C PHE A 96 2.06 1.34 -12.99
N GLN A 97 3.38 1.18 -12.84
CA GLN A 97 4.35 1.42 -13.92
C GLN A 97 4.11 0.51 -15.12
N LEU A 98 3.82 -0.77 -14.91
CA LEU A 98 3.52 -1.72 -15.99
C LEU A 98 2.24 -1.37 -16.77
N ILE A 99 1.22 -0.86 -16.09
CA ILE A 99 -0.07 -0.55 -16.71
C ILE A 99 -0.03 0.81 -17.40
N PHE A 100 0.54 1.82 -16.76
CA PHE A 100 0.42 3.21 -17.19
C PHE A 100 1.70 3.79 -17.79
N VAL A 101 2.89 3.36 -17.37
CA VAL A 101 4.17 3.97 -17.81
C VAL A 101 4.80 3.19 -18.96
N SER A 102 4.91 1.87 -18.85
CA SER A 102 5.47 1.03 -19.92
C SER A 102 4.54 0.82 -21.11
N ARG A 103 3.28 1.27 -21.02
CA ARG A 103 2.38 1.36 -22.18
C ARG A 103 2.52 2.68 -22.95
N LEU A 104 3.06 3.73 -22.32
CA LEU A 104 3.22 5.05 -22.92
C LEU A 104 4.61 5.25 -23.56
N GLY A 105 5.62 4.52 -23.10
CA GLY A 105 6.94 4.47 -23.72
C GLY A 105 7.29 3.03 -24.05
N VAL A 106 7.75 2.80 -25.28
CA VAL A 106 8.38 1.58 -25.81
C VAL A 106 7.51 0.77 -26.78
N LYS A 107 7.60 1.15 -28.07
CA LYS A 107 7.78 0.17 -29.16
C LYS A 107 9.16 -0.49 -28.95
N SER A 108 9.24 -1.64 -28.31
CA SER A 108 10.43 -2.52 -28.36
C SER A 108 9.98 -3.97 -28.23
N PRO A 109 10.46 -4.89 -29.07
CA PRO A 109 10.03 -6.27 -29.14
C PRO A 109 10.68 -7.15 -28.05
N THR A 110 10.84 -6.62 -26.84
CA THR A 110 11.32 -7.39 -25.69
C THR A 110 10.25 -7.33 -24.61
N MET A 111 9.14 -7.99 -24.90
CA MET A 111 8.33 -8.58 -23.83
C MET A 111 9.28 -9.56 -23.13
N ILE A 112 9.93 -9.09 -22.05
CA ILE A 112 10.71 -9.96 -21.19
C ILE A 112 9.71 -10.99 -20.69
N GLU A 113 9.78 -12.19 -21.25
CA GLU A 113 9.00 -13.33 -20.82
C GLU A 113 9.33 -13.54 -19.35
N ARG A 114 8.35 -13.22 -18.51
CA ARG A 114 8.57 -13.11 -17.08
C ARG A 114 8.51 -14.51 -16.50
N ASP A 115 9.67 -15.15 -16.42
CA ASP A 115 9.84 -16.48 -15.87
C ASP A 115 9.57 -16.45 -14.35
N THR A 116 8.31 -16.67 -14.02
CA THR A 116 7.77 -16.58 -12.66
C THR A 116 8.35 -17.66 -11.76
N GLU A 117 8.79 -18.76 -12.36
CA GLU A 117 9.42 -19.87 -11.66
C GLU A 117 10.85 -19.49 -11.22
N LYS A 118 11.59 -18.81 -12.10
CA LYS A 118 12.96 -18.33 -11.81
C LYS A 118 12.97 -17.19 -10.80
N GLU A 119 12.07 -16.21 -10.92
CA GLU A 119 11.87 -15.15 -9.91
C GLU A 119 11.52 -15.77 -8.54
N GLY A 120 10.65 -16.79 -8.52
CA GLY A 120 10.30 -17.52 -7.31
C GLY A 120 11.52 -18.20 -6.68
N LYS A 121 12.30 -18.94 -7.47
CA LYS A 121 13.49 -19.66 -7.01
C LYS A 121 14.56 -18.74 -6.43
N GLU A 122 14.90 -17.66 -7.13
CA GLU A 122 15.88 -16.68 -6.66
C GLU A 122 15.44 -16.02 -5.35
N TYR A 123 14.13 -15.75 -5.20
CA TYR A 123 13.58 -15.20 -3.98
C TYR A 123 13.62 -16.20 -2.80
N PHE A 124 13.30 -17.47 -3.05
CA PHE A 124 13.42 -18.53 -2.04
C PHE A 124 14.87 -18.77 -1.62
N ASP A 125 15.83 -18.71 -2.55
CA ASP A 125 17.25 -18.90 -2.23
C ASP A 125 17.84 -17.70 -1.49
N GLN A 126 17.47 -16.45 -1.83
CA GLN A 126 17.83 -15.28 -1.03
C GLN A 126 17.30 -15.37 0.40
N MET A 127 16.13 -15.98 0.60
CA MET A 127 15.56 -16.19 1.95
C MET A 127 16.25 -17.31 2.73
N LYS A 128 16.74 -18.37 2.05
CA LYS A 128 17.59 -19.39 2.70
C LYS A 128 18.92 -18.80 3.15
N MET A 129 19.48 -17.86 2.38
CA MET A 129 20.76 -17.21 2.71
C MET A 129 20.65 -16.10 3.76
N ALA A 130 19.45 -15.60 4.05
CA ALA A 130 19.19 -14.58 5.06
C ALA A 130 18.88 -15.16 6.46
N TRP A 131 19.07 -16.47 6.63
CA TRP A 131 18.91 -17.26 7.86
C TRP A 131 20.18 -18.08 8.09
#